data_AF-A0A7C4FAZ3-F1
#
_entry.id   AF-A0A7C4FAZ3-F1
#
_cell.length_a   1.000
_cell.length_b   1.000
_cell.length_c   1.000
_cell.angle_alpha   90.00
_cell.angle_beta   90.00
_cell.angle_gamma   90.00
#
_symmetry.space_group_name_H-M   'P 1'
#
loop_
_entity.id
_entity.type
_entity.pdbx_description
1 polymer ?
#
loop_
_entity_poly.entity_id
_entity_poly.type
_entity_poly.pdbx_seq_one_letter_code
_entity_poly.pdbx_strand_id
1 'polypeptide(L)'
;MTIVVRVAEKAFVSPTPLASHDKYAHTAANLLCLNPLMGPAIELRGGELLVETSHPVLAAVTGSASVAVDGRKAGTWSALYVGRSLSVFTEGRAYVSVKGLRVPAERKEPLSSGATLSAEQNGHSGVNSRLLSALKVPPSLLSDNGDWLQAAYRLQRYFEMLMDIVQRGAELVRVNIGGVEYEAWVLEVS
;
A
#
# COMPACT_ATOMS: atom_id res chain seq x y z
N MET A 1 0.70 -1.99 -17.85
CA MET A 1 1.76 -2.92 -17.41
C MET A 1 1.14 -4.22 -16.94
N THR A 2 1.97 -5.25 -16.82
CA THR A 2 1.56 -6.62 -16.52
C THR A 2 2.21 -7.07 -15.23
N ILE A 3 1.41 -7.65 -14.34
CA ILE A 3 1.84 -8.27 -13.08
C ILE A 3 1.53 -9.76 -13.21
N VAL A 4 2.56 -10.59 -13.10
CA VAL A 4 2.42 -12.04 -13.18
C VAL A 4 2.41 -12.61 -11.78
N VAL A 5 1.36 -13.34 -11.45
CA VAL A 5 1.23 -14.03 -10.16
C VAL A 5 1.97 -15.34 -10.26
N ARG A 6 3.08 -15.48 -9.53
CA ARG A 6 3.88 -16.72 -9.52
C ARG A 6 3.37 -17.71 -8.49
N VAL A 7 3.00 -17.21 -7.31
CA VAL A 7 2.42 -17.99 -6.21
C VAL A 7 1.21 -17.23 -5.70
N ALA A 8 0.10 -17.95 -5.50
CA ALA A 8 -1.10 -17.43 -4.85
C ALA A 8 -1.76 -18.51 -3.99
N GLU A 9 -1.46 -18.50 -2.70
CA GLU A 9 -2.10 -19.35 -1.71
C GLU A 9 -3.14 -18.56 -0.94
N LYS A 10 -4.40 -19.01 -0.98
CA LYS A 10 -5.54 -18.33 -0.32
C LYS A 10 -5.56 -16.81 -0.59
N ALA A 11 -5.13 -16.42 -1.79
CA ALA A 11 -5.16 -15.06 -2.28
C ALA A 11 -6.42 -14.84 -3.11
N PHE A 12 -6.97 -13.63 -3.03
CA PHE A 12 -8.21 -13.26 -3.69
C PHE A 12 -8.06 -11.87 -4.29
N VAL A 13 -8.59 -11.67 -5.48
CA VAL A 13 -8.82 -10.33 -6.00
C VAL A 13 -10.07 -9.79 -5.33
N SER A 14 -9.92 -8.73 -4.53
CA SER A 14 -11.05 -8.02 -3.93
C SER A 14 -11.30 -6.74 -4.73
N PRO A 15 -12.47 -6.59 -5.39
CA PRO A 15 -12.72 -5.47 -6.28
C PRO A 15 -12.90 -4.14 -5.55
N THR A 16 -13.36 -4.18 -4.30
CA THR A 16 -13.54 -3.02 -3.41
C THR A 16 -13.30 -3.41 -1.95
N PRO A 17 -13.17 -2.44 -1.04
CA PRO A 17 -13.12 -2.69 0.41
C PRO A 17 -14.37 -3.39 0.95
N LEU A 18 -15.55 -3.20 0.34
CA LEU A 18 -16.80 -3.81 0.80
C LEU A 18 -16.79 -5.34 0.69
N ALA A 19 -16.02 -5.88 -0.27
CA ALA A 19 -15.84 -7.32 -0.44
C ALA A 19 -14.71 -7.89 0.45
N SER A 20 -13.98 -7.03 1.17
CA SER A 20 -12.88 -7.42 2.03
C SER A 20 -13.29 -7.68 3.47
N HIS A 21 -12.55 -8.56 4.13
CA HIS A 21 -12.77 -8.82 5.56
C HIS A 21 -12.37 -7.64 6.44
N ASP A 22 -11.20 -7.06 6.18
CA ASP A 22 -10.73 -5.83 6.80
C ASP A 22 -10.78 -4.73 5.74
N LYS A 23 -11.83 -3.92 5.83
CA LYS A 23 -12.09 -2.84 4.87
C LYS A 23 -11.08 -1.71 5.03
N TYR A 24 -10.61 -1.47 6.25
CA TYR A 24 -9.65 -0.42 6.53
C TYR A 24 -8.27 -0.76 5.96
N ALA A 25 -7.75 -1.94 6.25
CA ALA A 25 -6.45 -2.38 5.74
C ALA A 25 -6.44 -2.39 4.20
N HIS A 26 -7.51 -2.90 3.56
CA HIS A 26 -7.68 -2.82 2.11
C HIS A 26 -7.56 -1.38 1.62
N THR A 27 -8.35 -0.48 2.21
CA THR A 27 -8.40 0.92 1.82
C THR A 27 -7.07 1.62 2.02
N ALA A 28 -6.40 1.36 3.15
CA ALA A 28 -5.10 1.93 3.46
C ALA A 28 -4.03 1.49 2.45
N ALA A 29 -4.06 0.23 1.99
CA ALA A 29 -3.18 -0.25 0.92
C ALA A 29 -3.40 0.56 -0.37
N ASN A 30 -4.65 0.82 -0.75
CA ASN A 30 -4.95 1.66 -1.91
C ASN A 30 -4.47 3.09 -1.75
N LEU A 31 -4.72 3.74 -0.61
CA LEU A 31 -4.32 5.12 -0.37
C LEU A 31 -2.78 5.28 -0.38
N LEU A 32 -2.04 4.31 0.19
CA LEU A 32 -0.57 4.27 0.10
C LEU A 32 -0.07 4.20 -1.34
N CYS A 33 -0.81 3.50 -2.21
CA CYS A 33 -0.56 3.43 -3.64
C CYS A 33 -1.18 4.60 -4.42
N LEU A 34 -1.67 5.65 -3.77
CA LEU A 34 -2.35 6.79 -4.41
C LEU A 34 -3.52 6.37 -5.31
N ASN A 35 -4.17 5.24 -5.00
CA ASN A 35 -5.36 4.76 -5.69
C ASN A 35 -6.62 5.34 -5.03
N PRO A 36 -7.77 5.34 -5.74
CA PRO A 36 -9.06 5.65 -5.13
C PRO A 36 -9.33 4.76 -3.91
N LEU A 37 -10.01 5.33 -2.92
CA LEU A 37 -10.36 4.68 -1.65
C LEU A 37 -11.09 3.33 -1.87
N MET A 38 -11.95 3.27 -2.89
CA MET A 38 -12.73 2.09 -3.29
C MET A 38 -12.06 1.20 -4.34
N GLY A 39 -10.79 1.46 -4.68
CA GLY A 39 -10.07 0.70 -5.70
C GLY A 39 -9.88 -0.78 -5.34
N PRO A 40 -9.44 -1.62 -6.29
CA PRO A 40 -9.22 -3.03 -6.03
C PRO A 40 -7.90 -3.30 -5.30
N ALA A 41 -7.84 -4.41 -4.58
CA ALA A 41 -6.63 -4.92 -3.95
C ALA A 41 -6.63 -6.46 -3.94
N ILE A 42 -5.46 -7.07 -3.73
CA ILE A 42 -5.33 -8.50 -3.50
C ILE A 42 -5.42 -8.74 -1.98
N GLU A 43 -6.36 -9.57 -1.55
CA GLU A 43 -6.49 -10.01 -0.15
C GLU A 43 -5.84 -11.38 0.02
N LEU A 44 -4.95 -11.51 1.01
CA LEU A 44 -4.46 -12.80 1.50
C LEU A 44 -5.20 -13.17 2.78
N ARG A 45 -5.59 -14.45 2.89
CA ARG A 45 -6.23 -15.04 4.09
C ARG A 45 -5.34 -16.14 4.69
N GLY A 46 -4.06 -15.82 4.86
CA GLY A 46 -3.00 -16.76 5.20
C GLY A 46 -2.27 -17.30 3.97
N GLY A 47 -1.03 -17.73 4.12
CA GLY A 47 -0.22 -18.29 3.03
C GLY A 47 0.66 -17.26 2.34
N GLU A 48 1.09 -17.59 1.12
CA GLU A 48 2.03 -16.81 0.32
C GLU A 48 1.42 -16.21 -0.95
N LEU A 49 1.82 -14.98 -1.27
CA LEU A 49 1.68 -14.35 -2.57
C LEU A 49 3.07 -13.97 -3.09
N LEU A 50 3.40 -14.40 -4.30
CA LEU A 50 4.57 -13.92 -5.05
C LEU A 50 4.10 -13.35 -6.38
N VAL A 51 4.42 -12.07 -6.62
CA VAL A 51 4.17 -11.42 -7.90
C VAL A 51 5.46 -10.91 -8.53
N GLU A 52 5.51 -10.95 -9.85
CA GLU A 52 6.57 -10.36 -10.67
C GLU A 52 6.00 -9.25 -11.55
N THR A 53 6.76 -8.18 -11.71
CA THR A 53 6.37 -7.01 -12.49
C THR A 53 7.29 -6.86 -13.69
N SER A 54 6.73 -6.53 -14.86
CA SER A 54 7.55 -6.30 -16.06
C SER A 54 8.26 -4.94 -16.05
N HIS A 55 7.78 -4.01 -15.23
CA HIS A 55 8.33 -2.67 -15.02
C HIS A 55 8.25 -2.36 -13.53
N PRO A 56 9.02 -1.40 -13.03
CA PRO A 56 8.90 -0.99 -11.64
C PRO A 56 7.53 -0.39 -11.32
N VAL A 57 7.04 -0.63 -10.10
CA VAL A 57 5.68 -0.22 -9.68
C VAL A 57 5.69 0.33 -8.27
N LEU A 58 4.75 1.24 -7.97
CA LEU A 58 4.39 1.57 -6.59
C LEU A 58 3.42 0.51 -6.08
N ALA A 59 3.76 -0.12 -4.97
CA ALA A 59 2.93 -1.10 -4.28
C ALA A 59 2.86 -0.81 -2.79
N ALA A 60 1.91 -1.41 -2.09
CA ALA A 60 1.80 -1.32 -0.65
C ALA A 60 1.22 -2.62 -0.10
N VAL A 61 1.68 -2.98 1.10
CA VAL A 61 1.15 -4.12 1.85
C VAL A 61 0.67 -3.64 3.21
N THR A 62 -0.57 -3.94 3.58
CA THR A 62 -1.13 -3.68 4.91
C THR A 62 -1.57 -4.97 5.58
N GLY A 63 -1.89 -4.90 6.88
CA GLY A 63 -2.15 -6.07 7.71
C GLY A 63 -0.89 -6.65 8.34
N SER A 64 -1.01 -7.85 8.90
CA SER A 64 0.09 -8.54 9.56
C SER A 64 0.76 -9.47 8.56
N ALA A 65 1.88 -9.05 7.99
CA ALA A 65 2.61 -9.81 6.97
C ALA A 65 4.12 -9.62 7.08
N SER A 66 4.85 -10.63 6.63
CA SER A 66 6.25 -10.52 6.22
C SER A 66 6.30 -10.16 4.75
N VAL A 67 7.06 -9.13 4.41
CA VAL A 67 7.16 -8.60 3.04
C VAL A 67 8.61 -8.60 2.59
N ALA A 68 8.85 -9.02 1.35
CA ALA A 68 10.12 -8.85 0.68
C ALA A 68 9.93 -8.24 -0.70
N VAL A 69 10.76 -7.24 -1.02
CA VAL A 69 10.80 -6.57 -2.33
C VAL A 69 12.16 -6.84 -2.95
N ASP A 70 12.16 -7.40 -4.15
CA ASP A 70 13.39 -7.74 -4.89
C ASP A 70 14.38 -8.58 -4.06
N GLY A 71 13.85 -9.47 -3.20
CA GLY A 71 14.60 -10.33 -2.29
C GLY A 71 15.07 -9.66 -0.98
N ARG A 72 14.73 -8.39 -0.74
CA ARG A 72 15.09 -7.66 0.49
C ARG A 72 13.88 -7.48 1.39
N LYS A 73 14.07 -7.65 2.70
CA LYS A 73 13.01 -7.43 3.69
C LYS A 73 12.47 -6.00 3.61
N ALA A 74 11.15 -5.87 3.61
CA ALA A 74 10.42 -4.60 3.62
C ALA A 74 9.37 -4.59 4.74
N GLY A 75 8.83 -3.41 5.04
CA GLY A 75 7.77 -3.23 6.03
C GLY A 75 6.38 -3.32 5.41
N THR A 76 5.37 -3.48 6.27
CA THR A 76 3.96 -3.21 5.95
C THR A 76 3.60 -1.75 6.26
N TRP A 77 2.39 -1.34 5.89
CA TRP A 77 1.83 0.00 6.19
C TRP A 77 2.64 1.17 5.64
N SER A 78 3.37 0.94 4.54
CA SER A 78 4.11 1.93 3.77
C SER A 78 4.05 1.61 2.29
N ALA A 79 4.21 2.64 1.46
CA ALA A 79 4.38 2.48 0.03
C ALA A 79 5.81 2.00 -0.27
N LEU A 80 5.92 1.14 -1.27
CA LEU A 80 7.12 0.42 -1.65
C LEU A 80 7.32 0.56 -3.16
N TYR A 81 8.58 0.70 -3.57
CA TYR A 81 8.95 0.61 -4.97
C TYR A 81 9.38 -0.82 -5.29
N VAL A 82 8.58 -1.53 -6.08
CA VAL A 82 8.84 -2.91 -6.49
C VAL A 82 9.44 -2.90 -7.88
N GLY A 83 10.72 -3.27 -8.01
CA GLY A 83 11.40 -3.28 -9.30
C GLY A 83 11.05 -4.51 -10.14
N ARG A 84 11.17 -5.69 -9.55
CA ARG A 84 11.01 -6.99 -10.23
C ARG A 84 10.02 -7.91 -9.51
N SER A 85 10.10 -8.01 -8.19
CA SER A 85 9.27 -8.95 -7.43
C SER A 85 8.84 -8.47 -6.06
N LEU A 86 7.64 -8.88 -5.66
CA LEU A 86 7.07 -8.68 -4.33
C LEU A 86 6.59 -10.03 -3.79
N SER A 87 7.16 -10.43 -2.66
CA SER A 87 6.73 -11.60 -1.89
C SER A 87 6.06 -11.14 -0.60
N VAL A 88 4.91 -11.73 -0.30
CA VAL A 88 4.11 -11.46 0.89
C VAL A 88 3.70 -12.78 1.52
N PHE A 89 4.06 -12.98 2.79
CA PHE A 89 3.60 -14.10 3.59
C PHE A 89 2.82 -13.59 4.80
N THR A 90 1.72 -14.24 5.12
CA THR A 90 0.94 -13.94 6.32
C THR A 90 0.36 -15.22 6.91
N GLU A 91 0.28 -15.31 8.23
CA GLU A 91 -0.53 -16.33 8.92
C GLU A 91 -1.98 -15.86 9.14
N GLY A 92 -2.22 -14.55 9.02
CA GLY A 92 -3.51 -13.91 9.26
C GLY A 92 -4.10 -13.32 7.99
N ARG A 93 -4.12 -11.98 7.92
CA ARG A 93 -4.66 -11.24 6.78
C ARG A 93 -3.69 -10.16 6.35
N ALA A 94 -3.58 -10.00 5.04
CA ALA A 94 -2.83 -8.93 4.42
C ALA A 94 -3.51 -8.45 3.14
N TYR A 95 -3.25 -7.21 2.77
CA TYR A 95 -3.77 -6.60 1.56
C TYR A 95 -2.64 -6.02 0.75
N VAL A 96 -2.60 -6.36 -0.53
CA VAL A 96 -1.60 -5.87 -1.47
C VAL A 96 -2.31 -5.00 -2.50
N SER A 97 -1.91 -3.73 -2.58
CA SER A 97 -2.34 -2.84 -3.65
C SER A 97 -1.15 -2.49 -4.53
N VAL A 98 -1.43 -2.24 -5.81
CA VAL A 98 -0.46 -1.72 -6.79
C VAL A 98 -1.09 -0.49 -7.44
N LYS A 99 -0.31 0.57 -7.67
CA LYS A 99 -0.81 1.78 -8.31
C LYS A 99 -1.45 1.46 -9.65
N GLY A 100 -2.69 1.91 -9.82
CA GLY A 100 -3.47 1.71 -11.02
C GLY A 100 -3.83 0.25 -11.30
N LEU A 101 -3.86 -0.62 -10.28
CA LEU A 101 -4.33 -2.00 -10.41
C LEU A 101 -5.73 -2.03 -11.03
N ARG A 102 -5.89 -2.83 -12.08
CA ARG A 102 -7.15 -3.04 -12.79
C ARG A 102 -7.51 -4.51 -12.69
N VAL A 103 -8.73 -4.75 -12.24
CA VAL A 103 -9.27 -6.11 -12.09
C VAL A 103 -10.56 -6.19 -12.90
N PRO A 104 -10.76 -7.26 -13.69
CA PRO A 104 -11.96 -7.42 -14.49
C PRO A 104 -13.19 -7.82 -13.66
N ALA A 105 -12.97 -8.30 -12.44
CA ALA A 105 -14.02 -8.88 -11.61
C ALA A 105 -14.85 -7.80 -10.88
N GLU A 106 -16.17 -7.90 -10.94
CA GLU A 106 -17.10 -7.12 -10.11
C GLU A 106 -17.29 -7.72 -8.72
N ARG A 107 -16.87 -8.99 -8.55
CA ARG A 107 -16.99 -9.75 -7.31
C ARG A 107 -15.62 -10.22 -6.86
N LYS A 108 -15.54 -10.62 -5.59
CA LYS A 108 -14.32 -11.20 -5.05
C LYS A 108 -14.11 -12.58 -5.64
N GLU A 109 -12.92 -12.80 -6.19
CA GLU A 109 -12.57 -14.04 -6.88
C GLU A 109 -11.24 -14.59 -6.36
N PRO A 110 -11.08 -15.92 -6.25
CA PRO A 110 -9.80 -16.54 -5.97
C PRO A 110 -8.76 -16.15 -7.03
N LEU A 111 -7.53 -15.88 -6.60
CA LEU A 111 -6.41 -15.63 -7.49
C LEU A 111 -5.60 -16.92 -7.66
N SER A 112 -5.34 -17.29 -8.91
CA SER A 112 -4.57 -18.51 -9.24
C SER A 112 -3.12 -18.17 -9.57
N SER A 113 -2.19 -19.07 -9.21
CA SER A 113 -0.83 -19.03 -9.74
C SER A 113 -0.84 -19.09 -11.28
N GLY A 114 0.01 -18.30 -11.92
CA GLY A 114 0.02 -18.09 -13.38
C GLY A 114 -0.95 -17.01 -13.86
N ALA A 115 -1.84 -16.49 -13.01
CA ALA A 115 -2.73 -15.41 -13.39
C ALA A 115 -1.94 -14.14 -13.74
N THR A 116 -2.52 -13.36 -14.64
CA THR A 116 -1.97 -12.08 -15.07
C THR A 116 -2.92 -10.97 -14.68
N LEU A 117 -2.41 -10.00 -13.92
CA LEU A 117 -3.13 -8.78 -13.55
C LEU A 117 -2.59 -7.60 -14.36
N SER A 118 -3.47 -6.64 -14.61
CA SER A 118 -3.12 -5.41 -15.32
C SER A 118 -3.03 -4.25 -14.35
N ALA A 119 -2.09 -3.34 -14.62
CA ALA A 119 -2.01 -2.08 -13.89
C ALA A 119 -1.54 -0.95 -14.82
N GLU A 120 -1.56 0.29 -14.36
CA GLU A 120 -1.14 1.44 -15.17
C GLU A 120 0.35 1.42 -15.49
N GLN A 121 0.70 1.74 -16.74
CA GLN A 121 2.06 1.59 -17.27
C GLN A 121 3.09 2.49 -16.56
N ASN A 122 2.63 3.61 -16.02
CA ASN A 122 3.41 4.60 -15.28
C ASN A 122 3.09 4.56 -13.78
N GLY A 123 2.88 3.37 -13.21
CA GLY A 123 2.47 3.18 -11.81
C GLY A 123 3.43 3.74 -10.76
N HIS A 124 4.56 4.33 -11.14
CA HIS A 124 5.46 5.06 -10.26
C HIS A 124 5.66 6.54 -10.63
N SER A 125 5.06 7.00 -11.73
CA SER A 125 5.29 8.36 -12.22
C SER A 125 4.77 9.38 -11.21
N GLY A 126 5.55 10.43 -10.98
CA GLY A 126 5.22 11.48 -10.01
C GLY A 126 5.58 11.16 -8.55
N VAL A 127 6.07 9.96 -8.24
CA VAL A 127 6.52 9.62 -6.88
C VAL A 127 8.05 9.62 -6.82
N ASN A 128 8.61 10.69 -6.26
CA ASN A 128 10.05 10.78 -5.97
C ASN A 128 10.37 10.12 -4.61
N SER A 129 11.66 10.05 -4.26
CA SER A 129 12.11 9.43 -3.00
C SER A 129 11.56 10.12 -1.74
N ARG A 130 11.37 11.44 -1.77
CA ARG A 130 10.80 12.20 -0.65
C ARG A 130 9.36 11.80 -0.41
N LEU A 131 8.53 11.82 -1.46
CA LEU A 131 7.14 11.41 -1.36
C LEU A 131 7.01 9.93 -0.98
N LEU A 132 7.85 9.06 -1.54
CA LEU A 132 7.86 7.65 -1.18
C LEU A 132 8.11 7.45 0.33
N SER A 133 9.06 8.19 0.92
CA SER A 133 9.34 8.13 2.35
C SER A 133 8.20 8.68 3.22
N ALA A 134 7.37 9.56 2.66
CA ALA A 134 6.22 10.16 3.33
C ALA A 134 5.02 9.22 3.34
N LEU A 135 4.84 8.39 2.29
CA LEU A 135 3.70 7.48 2.15
C LEU A 135 3.82 6.28 3.10
N LYS A 136 3.56 6.55 4.39
CA LYS A 136 3.52 5.59 5.49
C LYS A 136 2.34 5.93 6.39
N VAL A 137 1.61 4.91 6.84
CA VAL A 137 0.52 5.11 7.78
C VAL A 137 1.12 5.37 9.17
N PRO A 138 0.81 6.50 9.83
CA PRO A 138 1.33 6.76 11.17
C PRO A 138 0.69 5.81 12.18
N PRO A 139 1.38 5.46 13.28
CA PRO A 139 0.87 4.51 14.27
C PRO A 139 -0.53 4.81 14.81
N SER A 140 -0.84 6.10 15.00
CA SER A 140 -2.15 6.59 15.46
C SER A 140 -3.29 6.35 14.48
N LEU A 141 -2.98 6.04 13.21
CA LEU A 141 -3.93 5.72 12.14
C LEU A 141 -3.82 4.26 11.68
N LEU A 142 -3.18 3.36 12.43
CA LEU A 142 -3.16 1.93 12.04
C LEU A 142 -4.49 1.22 12.30
N SER A 143 -5.33 1.76 13.18
CA SER A 143 -6.62 1.18 13.59
C SER A 143 -7.79 2.02 13.07
N ASP A 144 -8.91 1.35 12.76
CA ASP A 144 -10.16 2.02 12.38
C ASP A 144 -11.01 2.48 13.57
N ASN A 145 -10.74 1.97 14.77
CA ASN A 145 -11.51 2.20 15.98
C ASN A 145 -13.02 1.91 15.82
N GLY A 146 -13.37 0.95 14.95
CA GLY A 146 -14.74 0.51 14.72
C GLY A 146 -15.50 1.26 13.61
N ASP A 147 -14.95 2.33 13.03
CA ASP A 147 -15.50 3.01 11.86
C ASP A 147 -14.43 3.16 10.76
N TRP A 148 -14.34 2.11 9.93
CA TRP A 148 -13.37 2.02 8.84
C TRP A 148 -13.50 3.15 7.82
N LEU A 149 -14.72 3.65 7.55
CA LEU A 149 -14.92 4.66 6.52
C LEU A 149 -14.46 6.02 7.03
N GLN A 150 -14.82 6.37 8.26
CA GLN A 150 -14.32 7.59 8.90
C GLN A 150 -12.79 7.55 9.07
N ALA A 151 -12.23 6.40 9.47
CA ALA A 151 -10.79 6.21 9.55
C ALA A 151 -10.10 6.35 8.19
N ALA A 152 -10.67 5.77 7.14
CA ALA A 152 -10.16 5.90 5.78
C ALA A 152 -10.15 7.36 5.30
N TYR A 153 -11.21 8.13 5.55
CA TYR A 153 -11.23 9.55 5.22
C TYR A 153 -10.22 10.37 6.03
N ARG A 154 -9.97 10.02 7.31
CA ARG A 154 -8.88 10.64 8.08
C ARG A 154 -7.53 10.36 7.45
N LEU A 155 -7.27 9.11 7.05
CA LEU A 155 -6.03 8.71 6.40
C LEU A 155 -5.85 9.38 5.03
N GLN A 156 -6.92 9.47 4.24
CA GLN A 156 -6.89 10.16 2.96
C GLN A 156 -6.51 11.64 3.15
N ARG A 157 -7.19 12.37 4.05
CA ARG A 157 -6.86 13.77 4.34
C ARG A 157 -5.43 13.94 4.85
N TYR A 158 -4.96 13.00 5.66
CA TYR A 158 -3.56 12.99 6.11
C TYR A 158 -2.59 12.91 4.92
N PHE A 159 -2.80 11.98 3.98
CA PHE A 159 -1.94 11.88 2.81
C PHE A 159 -2.08 13.07 1.85
N GLU A 160 -3.27 13.62 1.67
CA GLU A 160 -3.47 14.83 0.86
C GLU A 160 -2.66 16.02 1.41
N MET A 161 -2.76 16.27 2.72
CA MET A 161 -1.95 17.28 3.40
C MET A 161 -0.45 16.99 3.28
N LEU A 162 -0.06 15.73 3.49
CA LEU A 162 1.34 15.31 3.42
C LEU A 162 1.94 15.50 2.03
N MET A 163 1.18 15.15 0.99
CA MET A 163 1.59 15.36 -0.40
C MET A 163 1.77 16.83 -0.72
N ASP A 164 0.84 17.69 -0.28
CA ASP A 164 0.95 19.15 -0.47
C ASP A 164 2.23 19.72 0.15
N ILE A 165 2.50 19.40 1.43
CA ILE A 165 3.69 19.94 2.10
C ILE A 165 4.99 19.40 1.50
N VAL A 166 5.05 18.13 1.10
CA VAL A 166 6.22 17.53 0.44
C VAL A 166 6.46 18.19 -0.92
N GLN A 167 5.39 18.47 -1.68
CA GLN A 167 5.50 19.18 -2.96
C GLN A 167 5.97 20.63 -2.79
N ARG A 168 5.61 21.27 -1.68
CA ARG A 168 6.09 22.61 -1.30
C ARG A 168 7.54 22.62 -0.80
N GLY A 169 8.18 21.45 -0.71
CA GLY A 169 9.59 21.32 -0.33
C GLY A 169 9.82 20.98 1.14
N ALA A 170 8.79 20.52 1.87
CA ALA A 170 8.98 20.09 3.25
C ALA A 170 10.01 18.95 3.34
N GLU A 171 10.81 18.99 4.41
CA GLU A 171 11.82 17.99 4.70
C GLU A 171 11.45 17.19 5.95
N LEU A 172 11.76 15.89 5.91
CA LEU A 172 11.59 15.02 7.06
C LEU A 172 12.77 15.20 8.02
N VAL A 173 12.49 15.69 9.22
CA VAL A 173 13.48 15.85 10.29
C VAL A 173 13.17 14.88 11.43
N ARG A 174 14.23 14.41 12.08
CA ARG A 174 14.15 13.63 13.31
C ARG A 174 14.45 14.53 14.49
N VAL A 175 13.52 14.63 15.40
CA VAL A 175 13.61 15.50 16.58
C VAL A 175 13.60 14.63 17.83
N ASN A 176 14.56 14.84 18.72
CA ASN A 176 14.54 14.22 20.03
C ASN A 176 13.92 15.19 21.03
N ILE A 177 12.79 14.80 21.63
CA ILE A 177 12.11 15.60 22.68
C ILE A 177 12.05 14.73 23.94
N GLY A 178 12.81 15.10 24.96
CA GLY A 178 12.81 14.39 26.24
C GLY A 178 13.29 12.94 26.17
N GLY A 179 14.21 12.62 25.25
CA GLY A 179 14.74 11.26 25.07
C GLY A 179 13.92 10.40 24.10
N VAL A 180 12.81 10.90 23.58
CA VAL A 180 11.96 10.22 22.59
C VAL A 180 12.21 10.81 21.20
N GLU A 181 12.46 9.94 20.22
CA GLU A 181 12.66 10.35 18.82
C GLU A 181 11.32 10.45 18.09
N TYR A 182 11.11 11.58 17.42
CA TYR A 182 9.94 11.90 16.61
C TYR A 182 10.37 12.18 15.18
N GLU A 183 9.56 11.76 14.21
CA GLU A 183 9.69 12.16 12.80
C GLU A 183 8.67 13.25 12.50
N ALA A 184 9.13 14.40 11.98
CA ALA A 184 8.28 15.54 11.65
C ALA A 184 8.61 16.06 10.24
N TRP A 185 7.57 16.41 9.49
CA TRP A 185 7.73 17.11 8.21
C TRP A 185 7.71 18.62 8.48
N VAL A 186 8.80 19.31 8.14
CA VAL A 186 8.98 20.75 8.37
C VAL A 186 9.08 21.47 7.04
N LEU A 187 8.29 22.53 6.90
CA LEU A 187 8.34 23.43 5.76
C LEU A 187 8.81 24.79 6.27
N GLU A 188 9.84 25.35 5.64
CA GLU A 188 10.26 26.73 5.92
C GLU A 188 9.19 27.69 5.37
N VAL A 189 8.65 28.54 6.25
CA VAL A 189 7.69 29.58 5.87
C VAL A 189 8.45 30.90 5.82
N SER A 190 8.92 31.26 4.63
CA SER A 190 9.54 32.55 4.33
C SER A 190 8.50 33.65 4.14
#